data_AF-A0A531M531-F1
#
_entry.id   AF-A0A531M531-F1
#
_cell.length_a   1.000
_cell.length_b   1.000
_cell.length_c   1.000
_cell.angle_alpha   90.00
_cell.angle_beta   90.00
_cell.angle_gamma   90.00
#
_symmetry.space_group_name_H-M   'P 1'
#
loop_
_entity.id
_entity.type
_entity.pdbx_description
1 polymer ?
#
loop_
_entity_poly.entity_id
_entity_poly.type
_entity_poly.pdbx_seq_one_letter_code
_entity_poly.pdbx_strand_id
1 'polypeptide(L)'
;TRALRTHIDSVAPQEEISWPVFETMREAWRGRIELQGACLLGIEGVRDRKWFDRLAKRVAAAKGVLGVVTYMVPDLEELLDHVFAQAIKHGLDLDFHADETDDIAAISLKKIAEAALWNGFEGKILVGHCCSLARQPDLEVLDTLDKVAKAGLA
;
A
#
# COMPACT_ATOMS: atom_id res chain seq x y z
N THR A 1 -10.21 21.86 -1.24
CA THR A 1 -9.91 20.45 -1.56
C THR A 1 -10.95 19.93 -2.55
N ARG A 2 -10.54 19.35 -3.68
CA ARG A 2 -11.47 18.76 -4.68
C ARG A 2 -11.42 17.22 -4.74
N ALA A 3 -10.41 16.61 -4.12
CA ALA A 3 -10.22 15.18 -4.00
C ALA A 3 -9.64 14.85 -2.62
N LEU A 4 -9.96 13.66 -2.11
CA LEU A 4 -9.45 13.14 -0.84
C LEU A 4 -9.21 11.63 -0.98
N ARG A 5 -8.05 11.16 -0.51
CA ARG A 5 -7.80 9.74 -0.27
C ARG A 5 -7.93 9.47 1.22
N THR A 6 -8.66 8.42 1.57
CA THR A 6 -8.79 7.93 2.95
C THR A 6 -8.35 6.48 3.01
N HIS A 7 -7.70 6.11 4.11
CA HIS A 7 -7.41 4.73 4.44
C HIS A 7 -8.65 4.09 5.05
N ILE A 8 -8.90 2.83 4.70
CA ILE A 8 -10.06 2.04 5.09
C ILE A 8 -9.56 0.77 5.77
N ASP A 9 -9.76 0.69 7.09
CA ASP A 9 -9.46 -0.53 7.86
C ASP A 9 -10.13 -1.74 7.21
N SER A 10 -9.30 -2.72 6.85
CA SER A 10 -9.69 -3.85 6.00
C SER A 10 -9.26 -5.20 6.57
N VAL A 11 -8.91 -5.27 7.86
CA VAL A 11 -8.62 -6.53 8.56
C VAL A 11 -9.94 -7.27 8.84
N ALA A 12 -9.96 -8.58 8.59
CA ALA A 12 -11.12 -9.45 8.83
C ALA A 12 -11.78 -9.20 10.19
N PRO A 13 -13.11 -9.00 10.26
CA PRO A 13 -14.12 -8.97 9.19
C PRO A 13 -14.44 -7.55 8.65
N GLN A 14 -13.64 -6.55 8.99
CA GLN A 14 -13.94 -5.13 8.78
C GLN A 14 -14.10 -4.75 7.30
N GLU A 15 -13.41 -5.44 6.39
CA GLU A 15 -13.51 -5.23 4.94
C GLU A 15 -14.92 -5.44 4.38
N GLU A 16 -15.72 -6.32 5.00
CA GLU A 16 -17.10 -6.56 4.57
C GLU A 16 -18.04 -5.45 5.04
N ILE A 17 -17.62 -4.62 6.00
CA ILE A 17 -18.42 -3.55 6.61
C ILE A 17 -18.00 -2.19 6.05
N SER A 18 -16.70 -1.87 6.09
CA SER A 18 -16.18 -0.55 5.75
C SER A 18 -16.31 -0.23 4.26
N TRP A 19 -16.04 -1.19 3.37
CA TRP A 19 -16.09 -0.94 1.92
C TRP A 19 -17.50 -0.59 1.41
N PRO A 20 -18.59 -1.32 1.79
CA PRO A 20 -19.95 -0.89 1.42
C PRO A 20 -20.33 0.50 1.95
N VAL A 21 -19.91 0.83 3.18
CA VAL A 21 -20.14 2.16 3.76
C VAL A 21 -19.39 3.23 2.96
N PHE A 22 -18.12 2.98 2.64
CA PHE A 22 -17.32 3.88 1.81
C PHE A 22 -17.93 4.09 0.43
N GLU A 23 -18.40 3.04 -0.24
CA GLU A 23 -19.08 3.15 -1.55
C GLU A 23 -20.32 4.05 -1.47
N THR A 24 -21.12 3.89 -0.40
CA THR A 24 -22.30 4.75 -0.14
C THR A 24 -21.89 6.21 0.07
N MET A 25 -20.80 6.45 0.81
CA MET A 25 -20.28 7.80 1.02
C MET A 25 -19.72 8.41 -0.28
N ARG A 26 -18.96 7.66 -1.06
CA ARG A 26 -18.44 8.13 -2.36
C ARG A 26 -19.58 8.56 -3.30
N GLU A 27 -20.67 7.81 -3.32
CA GLU A 27 -21.87 8.17 -4.08
C GLU A 27 -22.52 9.45 -3.55
N ALA A 28 -22.71 9.57 -2.24
CA ALA A 28 -23.33 10.74 -1.61
C ALA A 28 -22.54 12.04 -1.84
N TRP A 29 -21.21 11.95 -1.99
CA TRP A 29 -20.31 13.07 -2.21
C TRP A 29 -19.95 13.32 -3.69
N ARG A 30 -20.47 12.51 -4.62
CA ARG A 30 -20.20 12.65 -6.06
C ARG A 30 -20.54 14.06 -6.55
N GLY A 31 -19.61 14.63 -7.33
CA GLY A 31 -19.73 15.98 -7.86
C GLY A 31 -19.39 17.10 -6.86
N ARG A 32 -19.05 16.75 -5.61
CA ARG A 32 -18.58 17.70 -4.58
C ARG A 32 -17.12 17.45 -4.23
N ILE A 33 -16.79 16.21 -3.85
CA ILE A 33 -15.44 15.77 -3.50
C ILE A 33 -15.21 14.39 -4.13
N GLU A 34 -14.13 14.24 -4.88
CA GLU A 34 -13.71 12.92 -5.35
C GLU A 34 -13.11 12.11 -4.18
N LEU A 35 -13.71 10.98 -3.85
CA LEU A 35 -13.26 10.13 -2.74
C LEU A 35 -12.57 8.87 -3.25
N GLN A 36 -11.32 8.69 -2.84
CA GLN A 36 -10.55 7.48 -3.10
C GLN A 36 -10.33 6.71 -1.79
N GLY A 37 -10.71 5.42 -1.79
CA GLY A 37 -10.49 4.53 -0.65
C GLY A 37 -9.23 3.71 -0.87
N ALA A 38 -8.31 3.72 0.09
CA ALA A 38 -7.14 2.86 0.12
C ALA A 38 -7.30 1.80 1.21
N CYS A 39 -7.09 0.54 0.85
CA CYS A 39 -7.09 -0.57 1.80
C CYS A 39 -6.01 -0.35 2.88
N LEU A 40 -6.32 -0.68 4.13
CA LEU A 40 -5.36 -0.62 5.24
C LEU A 40 -5.41 -1.93 6.04
N LEU A 41 -4.27 -2.63 6.06
CA LEU A 41 -4.00 -3.82 6.87
C LEU A 41 -2.48 -3.93 7.08
N GLY A 42 -2.05 -4.62 8.13
CA GLY A 42 -0.64 -4.97 8.29
C GLY A 42 -0.18 -6.02 7.27
N ILE A 43 1.08 -5.93 6.84
CA ILE A 43 1.71 -6.85 5.86
C ILE A 43 1.63 -8.32 6.29
N GLU A 44 1.62 -8.59 7.59
CA GLU A 44 1.46 -9.94 8.13
C GLU A 44 0.14 -10.60 7.75
N GLY A 45 -0.92 -9.81 7.54
CA GLY A 45 -2.22 -10.30 7.07
C GLY A 45 -2.16 -10.92 5.68
N VAL A 46 -1.15 -10.55 4.87
CA VAL A 46 -0.92 -11.10 3.52
C VAL A 46 -0.53 -12.59 3.58
N ARG A 47 -0.09 -13.10 4.74
CA ARG A 47 0.21 -14.53 4.94
C ARG A 47 -0.99 -15.43 4.70
N ASP A 48 -2.20 -14.98 5.06
CA ASP A 48 -3.42 -15.67 4.63
C ASP A 48 -3.74 -15.26 3.18
N ARG A 49 -3.03 -15.89 2.24
CA ARG A 49 -3.17 -15.63 0.79
C ARG A 49 -4.62 -15.78 0.31
N LYS A 50 -5.37 -16.75 0.84
CA LYS A 50 -6.77 -16.96 0.43
C LYS A 50 -7.64 -15.79 0.85
N TRP A 51 -7.47 -15.31 2.07
CA TRP A 51 -8.19 -14.14 2.56
C TRP A 51 -7.75 -12.87 1.83
N PHE A 52 -6.44 -12.63 1.70
CA PHE A 52 -5.90 -11.47 1.03
C PHE A 52 -6.33 -11.39 -0.45
N ASP A 53 -6.37 -12.51 -1.18
CA ASP A 53 -6.90 -12.56 -2.55
C ASP A 53 -8.37 -12.11 -2.64
N ARG A 54 -9.20 -12.48 -1.64
CA ARG A 54 -10.60 -12.04 -1.57
C ARG A 54 -10.68 -10.54 -1.26
N LEU A 55 -9.83 -10.05 -0.38
CA LEU A 55 -9.72 -8.63 -0.05
C LEU A 55 -9.31 -7.81 -1.28
N ALA A 56 -8.25 -8.19 -2.00
CA ALA A 56 -7.81 -7.49 -3.21
C ALA A 56 -8.93 -7.43 -4.26
N LYS A 57 -9.67 -8.53 -4.46
CA LYS A 57 -10.85 -8.55 -5.33
C LYS A 57 -11.95 -7.59 -4.84
N ARG A 58 -12.18 -7.49 -3.53
CA ARG A 58 -13.17 -6.56 -2.94
C ARG A 58 -12.77 -5.10 -3.16
N VAL A 59 -11.49 -4.77 -2.96
CA VAL A 59 -10.92 -3.43 -3.20
C VAL A 59 -11.08 -3.05 -4.68
N ALA A 60 -10.78 -3.96 -5.61
CA ALA A 60 -10.99 -3.75 -7.05
C ALA A 60 -12.46 -3.53 -7.41
N ALA A 61 -13.37 -4.35 -6.87
CA ALA A 61 -14.81 -4.16 -7.07
C ALA A 61 -15.28 -2.78 -6.56
N ALA A 62 -14.70 -2.31 -5.46
CA ALA A 62 -14.96 -1.00 -4.89
C ALA A 62 -14.23 0.14 -5.62
N LYS A 63 -13.46 -0.11 -6.69
CA LYS A 63 -12.61 0.89 -7.38
C LYS A 63 -11.69 1.63 -6.39
N GLY A 64 -11.11 0.88 -5.46
CA GLY A 64 -10.17 1.39 -4.45
C GLY A 64 -8.71 1.28 -4.88
N VAL A 65 -7.83 1.49 -3.91
CA VAL A 65 -6.37 1.30 -4.00
C VAL A 65 -5.98 0.20 -3.03
N LEU A 66 -5.08 -0.70 -3.43
CA LEU A 66 -4.63 -1.78 -2.55
C LEU A 66 -3.48 -1.26 -1.68
N GLY A 67 -3.76 -0.97 -0.42
CA GLY A 67 -2.75 -0.54 0.52
C GLY A 67 -2.44 -1.52 1.64
N VAL A 68 -1.24 -1.39 2.20
CA VAL A 68 -0.66 -2.25 3.24
C VAL A 68 0.28 -1.43 4.13
N VAL A 69 0.23 -1.67 5.44
CA VAL A 69 1.21 -1.18 6.43
C VAL A 69 2.35 -2.19 6.52
N THR A 70 3.58 -1.77 6.21
CA THR A 70 4.74 -2.67 6.20
C THR A 70 5.51 -2.62 7.52
N TYR A 71 5.99 -3.79 7.93
CA TYR A 71 6.90 -3.98 9.05
C TYR A 71 8.07 -4.86 8.59
N MET A 72 9.23 -4.72 9.23
CA MET A 72 10.41 -5.56 8.97
C MET A 72 10.22 -6.97 9.55
N VAL A 73 9.36 -7.75 8.89
CA VAL A 73 9.15 -9.18 9.17
C VAL A 73 10.10 -10.04 8.32
N PRO A 74 10.48 -11.25 8.77
CA PRO A 74 11.45 -12.08 8.06
C PRO A 74 11.08 -12.42 6.60
N ASP A 75 9.79 -12.50 6.31
CA ASP A 75 9.19 -12.86 5.03
C ASP A 75 8.66 -11.64 4.24
N LEU A 76 9.08 -10.41 4.60
CA LEU A 76 8.57 -9.17 4.00
C LEU A 76 8.62 -9.17 2.47
N GLU A 77 9.73 -9.63 1.87
CA GLU A 77 9.91 -9.66 0.41
C GLU A 77 8.88 -10.60 -0.26
N GLU A 78 8.65 -11.79 0.29
CA GLU A 78 7.65 -12.73 -0.23
C GLU A 78 6.22 -12.17 -0.12
N LEU A 79 5.94 -11.45 0.97
CA LEU A 79 4.65 -10.82 1.19
C LEU A 79 4.44 -9.65 0.23
N LEU A 80 5.46 -8.80 0.01
CA LEU A 80 5.43 -7.73 -0.98
C LEU A 80 5.19 -8.29 -2.37
N ASP A 81 5.91 -9.33 -2.79
CA ASP A 81 5.69 -9.99 -4.08
C ASP A 81 4.23 -10.45 -4.24
N HIS A 82 3.61 -10.95 -3.18
CA HIS A 82 2.19 -11.31 -3.23
C HIS A 82 1.26 -10.10 -3.37
N VAL A 83 1.56 -8.99 -2.69
CA VAL A 83 0.82 -7.72 -2.82
C VAL A 83 0.90 -7.21 -4.26
N PHE A 84 2.11 -7.13 -4.83
CA PHE A 84 2.32 -6.71 -6.21
C PHE A 84 1.61 -7.62 -7.20
N ALA A 85 1.69 -8.95 -7.02
CA ALA A 85 1.00 -9.90 -7.88
C ALA A 85 -0.53 -9.70 -7.89
N GLN A 86 -1.15 -9.45 -6.72
CA GLN A 86 -2.59 -9.16 -6.67
C GLN A 86 -2.93 -7.81 -7.27
N ALA A 87 -2.09 -6.78 -7.06
CA ALA A 87 -2.29 -5.48 -7.67
C ALA A 87 -2.26 -5.56 -9.21
N ILE A 88 -1.27 -6.26 -9.79
CA ILE A 88 -1.16 -6.49 -11.23
C ILE A 88 -2.40 -7.24 -11.74
N LYS A 89 -2.74 -8.37 -11.11
CA LYS A 89 -3.88 -9.22 -11.49
C LYS A 89 -5.21 -8.46 -11.51
N HIS A 90 -5.38 -7.49 -10.63
CA HIS A 90 -6.62 -6.73 -10.47
C HIS A 90 -6.57 -5.31 -11.04
N GLY A 91 -5.43 -4.89 -11.63
CA GLY A 91 -5.23 -3.55 -12.16
C GLY A 91 -5.37 -2.45 -11.10
N LEU A 92 -4.90 -2.72 -9.87
CA LEU A 92 -4.97 -1.80 -8.74
C LEU A 92 -3.68 -0.99 -8.62
N ASP A 93 -3.80 0.30 -8.30
CA ASP A 93 -2.69 1.08 -7.75
C ASP A 93 -2.38 0.62 -6.31
N LEU A 94 -1.21 0.99 -5.81
CA LEU A 94 -0.70 0.64 -4.48
C LEU A 94 -0.54 1.85 -3.56
N ASP A 95 -0.75 1.64 -2.25
CA ASP A 95 -0.56 2.65 -1.20
C ASP A 95 0.05 2.02 0.06
N PHE A 96 1.30 2.33 0.36
CA PHE A 96 1.99 1.75 1.52
C PHE A 96 2.11 2.74 2.66
N HIS A 97 1.87 2.25 3.88
CA HIS A 97 2.35 2.89 5.09
C HIS A 97 3.68 2.23 5.46
N ALA A 98 4.78 2.96 5.27
CA ALA A 98 6.12 2.43 5.46
C ALA A 98 6.84 3.17 6.58
N ASP A 99 7.52 2.40 7.43
CA ASP A 99 8.53 2.90 8.37
C ASP A 99 8.05 4.05 9.27
N GLU A 100 6.82 3.93 9.80
CA GLU A 100 6.22 4.81 10.84
C GLU A 100 6.89 4.63 12.21
N THR A 101 8.21 4.71 12.24
CA THR A 101 9.03 4.44 13.42
C THR A 101 10.31 5.25 13.36
N ASP A 102 10.96 5.35 14.50
CA ASP A 102 12.25 6.02 14.65
C ASP A 102 13.44 5.03 14.56
N ASP A 103 13.15 3.74 14.36
CA ASP A 103 14.12 2.67 14.18
C ASP A 103 14.78 2.71 12.80
N ILE A 104 16.10 2.89 12.77
CA ILE A 104 16.90 2.95 11.53
C ILE A 104 16.94 1.63 10.76
N ALA A 105 16.61 0.51 11.41
CA ALA A 105 16.53 -0.80 10.75
C ALA A 105 15.23 -0.98 9.94
N ALA A 106 14.24 -0.08 10.11
CA ALA A 106 13.03 -0.07 9.31
C ALA A 106 13.32 0.52 7.92
N ILE A 107 13.47 -0.36 6.93
CA ILE A 107 13.87 -0.03 5.55
C ILE A 107 12.82 -0.48 4.53
N SER A 108 11.54 -0.49 4.92
CA SER A 108 10.46 -1.00 4.08
C SER A 108 10.33 -0.20 2.79
N LEU A 109 10.59 1.11 2.79
CA LEU A 109 10.62 1.93 1.56
C LEU A 109 11.55 1.35 0.50
N LYS A 110 12.78 0.99 0.89
CA LYS A 110 13.77 0.36 0.00
C LYS A 110 13.25 -0.98 -0.53
N LYS A 111 12.66 -1.80 0.35
CA LYS A 111 12.09 -3.12 -0.02
C LYS A 111 10.90 -3.01 -0.96
N ILE A 112 10.04 -2.02 -0.78
CA ILE A 112 8.92 -1.74 -1.70
C ILE A 112 9.45 -1.33 -3.08
N ALA A 113 10.46 -0.46 -3.15
CA ALA A 113 11.06 -0.06 -4.41
C ALA A 113 11.73 -1.24 -5.14
N GLU A 114 12.44 -2.10 -4.42
CA GLU A 114 13.02 -3.34 -4.96
C GLU A 114 11.94 -4.27 -5.51
N ALA A 115 10.87 -4.51 -4.75
CA ALA A 115 9.75 -5.35 -5.16
C ALA A 115 8.99 -4.79 -6.37
N ALA A 116 8.81 -3.47 -6.46
CA ALA A 116 8.18 -2.81 -7.61
C ALA A 116 8.97 -3.05 -8.91
N LEU A 117 10.30 -2.91 -8.85
CA LEU A 117 11.20 -3.15 -9.98
C LEU A 117 11.22 -4.64 -10.36
N TRP A 118 11.29 -5.52 -9.35
CA TRP A 118 11.31 -6.96 -9.55
C TRP A 118 10.04 -7.48 -10.23
N ASN A 119 8.88 -7.00 -9.79
CA ASN A 119 7.58 -7.40 -10.33
C ASN A 119 7.22 -6.67 -11.64
N GLY A 120 8.06 -5.71 -12.11
CA GLY A 120 7.78 -4.92 -13.30
C GLY A 120 6.46 -4.14 -13.20
N PHE A 121 6.16 -3.59 -12.02
CA PHE A 121 4.88 -2.95 -11.76
C PHE A 121 4.74 -1.63 -12.50
N GLU A 122 3.72 -1.51 -13.35
CA GLU A 122 3.47 -0.31 -14.17
C GLU A 122 2.39 0.63 -13.58
N GLY A 123 1.71 0.20 -12.50
CA GLY A 123 0.71 1.00 -11.79
C GLY A 123 1.35 2.09 -10.92
N LYS A 124 0.52 2.93 -10.29
CA LYS A 124 1.03 3.96 -9.38
C LYS A 124 1.27 3.38 -7.99
N ILE A 125 2.35 3.83 -7.36
CA ILE A 125 2.70 3.47 -5.99
C ILE A 125 2.86 4.75 -5.19
N LEU A 126 2.09 4.89 -4.12
CA LEU A 126 2.29 5.91 -3.09
C LEU A 126 2.92 5.25 -1.86
N VAL A 127 3.94 5.86 -1.27
CA VAL A 127 4.50 5.39 0.00
C VAL A 127 4.48 6.53 1.03
N GLY A 128 3.66 6.37 2.07
CA GLY A 128 3.52 7.33 3.15
C GLY A 128 4.55 7.16 4.27
N HIS A 129 4.66 8.22 5.07
CA HIS A 129 5.43 8.32 6.32
C HIS A 129 6.94 8.26 6.17
N CYS A 130 7.53 7.08 5.93
CA CYS A 130 8.96 6.90 5.73
C CYS A 130 9.81 7.58 6.84
N CYS A 131 9.35 7.53 8.09
CA CYS A 131 9.89 8.34 9.18
C CYS A 131 11.33 7.96 9.52
N SER A 132 11.66 6.67 9.46
CA SER A 132 13.01 6.16 9.75
C SER A 132 14.07 6.71 8.79
N LEU A 133 13.70 7.07 7.56
CA LEU A 133 14.60 7.53 6.50
C LEU A 133 15.40 8.77 6.96
N ALA A 134 14.78 9.67 7.72
CA ALA A 134 15.43 10.88 8.23
C ALA A 134 16.54 10.60 9.26
N ARG A 135 16.66 9.36 9.74
CA ARG A 135 17.66 8.93 10.74
C ARG A 135 18.68 7.93 10.19
N GLN A 136 18.48 7.42 8.98
CA GLN A 136 19.38 6.46 8.37
C GLN A 136 20.68 7.14 7.89
N PRO A 137 21.81 6.41 7.81
CA PRO A 137 23.05 6.95 7.28
C PRO A 137 22.89 7.45 5.83
N ASP A 138 23.55 8.57 5.50
CA ASP A 138 23.42 9.25 4.19
C ASP A 138 23.56 8.31 2.99
N LEU A 139 24.50 7.37 3.02
CA LEU A 139 24.71 6.43 1.90
C LEU A 139 23.53 5.47 1.71
N GLU A 140 22.88 5.02 2.79
CA GLU A 140 21.69 4.15 2.70
C GLU A 140 20.47 4.93 2.23
N VAL A 141 20.36 6.20 2.64
CA VAL A 141 19.30 7.10 2.17
C VAL A 141 19.45 7.33 0.67
N LEU A 142 20.64 7.68 0.19
CA LEU A 142 20.89 7.90 -1.24
C LEU A 142 20.60 6.65 -2.07
N ASP A 143 21.04 5.48 -1.61
CA ASP A 143 20.76 4.20 -2.27
C ASP A 143 19.25 3.88 -2.32
N THR A 144 18.51 4.24 -1.28
CA THR A 144 17.04 4.10 -1.24
C THR A 144 16.37 5.07 -2.21
N LEU A 145 16.78 6.33 -2.23
CA LEU A 145 16.21 7.36 -3.12
C LEU A 145 16.46 7.05 -4.60
N ASP A 146 17.63 6.51 -4.95
CA ASP A 146 17.92 6.05 -6.32
C ASP A 146 16.96 4.94 -6.76
N LYS A 147 16.64 4.00 -5.86
CA LYS A 147 15.67 2.93 -6.13
C LYS A 147 14.25 3.47 -6.23
N VAL A 148 13.83 4.35 -5.33
CA VAL A 148 12.52 5.04 -5.35
C VAL A 148 12.33 5.75 -6.69
N ALA A 149 13.31 6.54 -7.12
CA ALA A 149 13.27 7.25 -8.39
C ALA A 149 13.19 6.30 -9.59
N LYS A 150 14.01 5.23 -9.59
CA LYS A 150 14.00 4.22 -10.66
C LYS A 150 12.68 3.47 -10.74
N ALA A 151 12.05 3.19 -9.60
CA ALA A 151 10.79 2.48 -9.48
C ALA A 151 9.56 3.37 -9.68
N GLY A 152 9.74 4.69 -9.78
CA GLY A 152 8.64 5.64 -10.00
C GLY A 152 7.70 5.78 -8.80
N LEU A 153 8.19 5.52 -7.59
CA LEU A 153 7.42 5.71 -6.35
C LEU A 153 7.21 7.21 -6.10
N ALA A 154 6.02 7.55 -5.59
CA ALA A 154 5.63 8.89 -5.17
C ALA A 154 5.50 8.99 -3.64
#